data_AF-A0ABD2TI66-F1
#
_entry.id   AF-A0ABD2TI66-F1
#
_cell.length_a   1.000
_cell.length_b   1.000
_cell.length_c   1.000
_cell.angle_alpha   90.00
_cell.angle_beta   90.00
_cell.angle_gamma   90.00
#
_symmetry.space_group_name_H-M   'P 1'
#
loop_
_entity.id
_entity.type
_entity.pdbx_description
1 polymer ?
#
loop_
_entity_poly.entity_id
_entity_poly.type
_entity_poly.pdbx_seq_one_letter_code
_entity_poly.pdbx_strand_id
1 'polypeptide(L)'
;MMTNIRPYSSTQHTKMAENSKKLHIGVFPWLAFGHMIPYLELSKLIAQKGHRISFISTPRNIDRLPKLPPDLTPFLNFVKLPMPHVEKLPENAEATIDVPYEQVKYLKLAQDGLEEFMAKFFEDSDLDFILFDFTSYWVPSIASKFNIPSGHFSIFIAAFLGFTGPVPGLNNDYEIRTTPEEYTVPPKWVPFETTVAFKLFEVLRIFEATMKGEEDNIADITRYCKSVENCDFLLVRSCSELEPEWLKVVGDIHRKPVFPVGQLPTTPYEDDSTEMDAWKEIKLWLDKQEKGKVIYIAFGSETKPSQNELTELSLGLELSGLPFFWVLRTKRGESDDELTQLPEGFKDRTKGRGIVCTSWAPQLKILSHDSVGGFLTHSGWSSVVEAIQFEKSLVLLTFSADQGINARLLEEKKIAYSIPRDDCDGSFTRESIAESLNLVLVKREGEIYREKVKEMKSLFCDKERQDNYVENLLRYLQNYKRTIT
;
A
#
# COMPACT_ATOMS: atom_id res chain seq x y z
N MET A 1 39.44 -32.84 -2.98
CA MET A 1 38.97 -33.69 -1.86
C MET A 1 37.54 -33.31 -1.56
N MET A 2 36.60 -34.18 -1.94
CA MET A 2 35.18 -34.06 -1.62
C MET A 2 34.99 -34.19 -0.11
N THR A 3 34.24 -33.29 0.51
CA THR A 3 33.65 -33.53 1.82
C THR A 3 32.15 -33.28 1.73
N ASN A 4 31.43 -34.37 1.99
CA ASN A 4 29.98 -34.51 1.96
C ASN A 4 29.34 -33.74 3.11
N ILE A 5 28.38 -32.87 2.80
CA ILE A 5 27.38 -32.42 3.77
C ILE A 5 26.16 -33.31 3.58
N ARG A 6 25.85 -34.14 4.59
CA ARG A 6 24.68 -35.02 4.61
C ARG A 6 23.39 -34.20 4.80
N PRO A 7 22.25 -34.64 4.23
CA PRO A 7 20.96 -33.99 4.41
C PRO A 7 20.36 -34.31 5.79
N TYR A 8 19.79 -33.30 6.44
CA TYR A 8 19.04 -33.46 7.69
C TYR A 8 17.76 -34.29 7.44
N SER A 9 17.60 -35.35 8.23
CA SER A 9 16.48 -36.29 8.13
C SER A 9 15.20 -35.71 8.72
N SER A 10 14.12 -35.85 7.97
CA SER A 10 12.73 -35.69 8.39
C SER A 10 12.35 -36.73 9.46
N THR A 11 12.26 -36.32 10.73
CA THR A 11 11.43 -36.97 11.78
C THR A 11 11.55 -36.20 13.09
N GLN A 12 10.88 -35.05 13.20
CA GLN A 12 10.61 -34.38 14.48
C GLN A 12 9.37 -33.47 14.43
N HIS A 13 8.35 -33.84 13.65
CA HIS A 13 7.03 -33.21 13.74
C HIS A 13 6.15 -33.96 14.72
N THR A 14 6.33 -33.71 16.03
CA THR A 14 5.32 -33.81 17.11
C THR A 14 6.01 -33.78 18.48
N LYS A 15 6.34 -32.57 18.96
CA LYS A 15 6.46 -32.17 20.39
C LYS A 15 7.26 -30.86 20.50
N MET A 16 6.65 -29.73 20.14
CA MET A 16 6.97 -28.40 20.69
C MET A 16 5.71 -27.52 20.60
N ALA A 17 4.67 -27.95 21.31
CA ALA A 17 3.59 -27.05 21.73
C ALA A 17 3.74 -26.84 23.25
N GLU A 18 4.94 -26.42 23.67
CA GLU A 18 5.17 -25.94 25.04
C GLU A 18 4.98 -24.42 25.03
N ASN A 19 3.93 -23.94 25.72
CA ASN A 19 3.65 -22.56 26.13
C ASN A 19 4.48 -21.46 25.43
N SER A 20 4.17 -21.15 24.18
CA SER A 20 4.74 -19.97 23.53
C SER A 20 4.16 -18.70 24.18
N LYS A 21 5.03 -17.77 24.60
CA LYS A 21 4.63 -16.52 25.26
C LYS A 21 3.57 -15.81 24.41
N LYS A 22 2.39 -15.56 24.97
CA LYS A 22 1.38 -14.71 24.32
C LYS A 22 1.81 -13.25 24.47
N LEU A 23 1.80 -12.53 23.36
CA LEU A 23 2.26 -11.15 23.29
C LEU A 23 1.07 -10.20 23.25
N HIS A 24 1.26 -9.00 23.76
CA HIS A 24 0.39 -7.86 23.51
C HIS A 24 1.11 -6.83 22.63
N ILE A 25 0.61 -6.59 21.42
CA ILE A 25 1.25 -5.75 20.42
C ILE A 25 0.34 -4.55 20.10
N GLY A 26 0.88 -3.35 20.26
CA GLY A 26 0.25 -2.13 19.78
C GLY A 26 0.51 -1.97 18.29
N VAL A 27 -0.45 -1.41 17.56
CA VAL A 27 -0.36 -1.20 16.10
C VAL A 27 -0.86 0.21 15.80
N PHE A 28 0.00 1.08 15.25
CA PHE A 28 -0.29 2.50 15.03
C PHE A 28 0.06 2.94 13.60
N PRO A 29 -0.87 2.76 12.64
CA PRO A 29 -0.67 3.15 11.25
C PRO A 29 -0.76 4.67 11.03
N TRP A 30 -0.28 5.11 9.87
CA TRP A 30 -0.62 6.43 9.33
C TRP A 30 -2.13 6.55 9.05
N LEU A 31 -2.67 7.77 9.17
CA LEU A 31 -4.09 8.13 8.98
C LEU A 31 -4.54 8.13 7.51
N ALA A 32 -4.19 7.06 6.79
CA ALA A 32 -4.60 6.81 5.41
C ALA A 32 -5.08 5.37 5.29
N PHE A 33 -6.19 5.13 4.59
CA PHE A 33 -6.75 3.77 4.46
C PHE A 33 -5.81 2.81 3.72
N GLY A 34 -4.96 3.35 2.83
CA GLY A 34 -3.88 2.57 2.20
C GLY A 34 -2.87 1.99 3.19
N HIS A 35 -2.73 2.60 4.38
CA HIS A 35 -1.86 2.16 5.47
C HIS A 35 -2.63 1.37 6.53
N MET A 36 -3.80 1.88 6.96
CA MET A 36 -4.59 1.27 8.03
C MET A 36 -5.10 -0.14 7.67
N ILE A 37 -5.52 -0.37 6.42
CA ILE A 37 -6.07 -1.67 6.03
C ILE A 37 -5.01 -2.77 6.06
N PRO A 38 -3.80 -2.62 5.46
CA PRO A 38 -2.75 -3.63 5.61
C PRO A 38 -2.32 -3.86 7.06
N TYR A 39 -2.25 -2.80 7.87
CA TYR A 39 -2.01 -2.92 9.31
C TYR A 39 -3.08 -3.76 10.01
N LEU A 40 -4.34 -3.59 9.61
CA LEU A 40 -5.47 -4.34 10.16
C LEU A 40 -5.40 -5.82 9.72
N GLU A 41 -5.06 -6.10 8.46
CA GLU A 41 -4.90 -7.48 8.00
C GLU A 41 -3.76 -8.21 8.74
N LEU A 42 -2.61 -7.56 8.94
CA LEU A 42 -1.53 -8.13 9.75
C LEU A 42 -1.99 -8.36 11.20
N SER A 43 -2.72 -7.41 11.78
CA SER A 43 -3.27 -7.51 13.13
C SER A 43 -4.20 -8.71 13.28
N LYS A 44 -5.07 -8.97 12.31
CA LYS A 44 -5.95 -10.15 12.30
C LYS A 44 -5.14 -11.45 12.28
N LEU A 45 -4.12 -11.54 11.43
CA LEU A 45 -3.28 -12.75 11.33
C LEU A 45 -2.52 -13.03 12.64
N ILE A 46 -2.05 -11.98 13.31
CA ILE A 46 -1.42 -12.10 14.63
C ILE A 46 -2.45 -12.53 15.70
N ALA A 47 -3.63 -11.91 15.70
CA ALA A 47 -4.72 -12.23 16.62
C ALA A 47 -5.22 -13.68 16.45
N GLN A 48 -5.31 -14.19 15.22
CA GLN A 48 -5.66 -15.58 14.90
C GLN A 48 -4.69 -16.61 15.52
N LYS A 49 -3.44 -16.20 15.80
CA LYS A 49 -2.44 -17.03 16.49
C LYS A 49 -2.49 -16.89 18.02
N GLY A 50 -3.51 -16.17 18.53
CA GLY A 50 -3.83 -16.02 19.95
C GLY A 50 -3.03 -14.94 20.67
N HIS A 51 -2.46 -13.99 19.94
CA HIS A 51 -1.78 -12.81 20.50
C HIS A 51 -2.77 -11.64 20.63
N ARG A 52 -2.56 -10.76 21.62
CA ARG A 52 -3.40 -9.57 21.80
C ARG A 52 -2.89 -8.43 20.93
N ILE A 53 -3.80 -7.71 20.29
CA ILE A 53 -3.56 -6.51 19.50
C ILE A 53 -4.36 -5.34 20.09
N SER A 54 -3.68 -4.22 20.28
CA SER A 54 -4.31 -2.90 20.40
C SER A 54 -4.09 -2.14 19.09
N PHE A 55 -5.13 -2.05 18.26
CA PHE A 55 -5.09 -1.29 17.02
C PHE A 55 -5.48 0.16 17.29
N ILE A 56 -4.53 1.06 17.19
CA ILE A 56 -4.60 2.43 17.68
C ILE A 56 -4.82 3.37 16.49
N SER A 57 -5.87 4.20 16.55
CA SER A 57 -6.11 5.26 15.57
C SER A 57 -7.03 6.32 16.16
N THR A 58 -7.48 7.26 15.36
CA THR A 58 -8.42 8.32 15.76
C THR A 58 -9.88 7.82 15.68
N PRO A 59 -10.83 8.46 16.39
CA PRO A 59 -12.19 7.94 16.56
C PRO A 59 -12.93 7.66 15.24
N ARG A 60 -12.95 8.62 14.31
CA ARG A 60 -13.67 8.48 13.03
C ARG A 60 -13.00 7.46 12.12
N ASN A 61 -11.68 7.32 12.20
CA ASN A 61 -10.99 6.28 11.44
C ASN A 61 -11.34 4.89 11.94
N ILE A 62 -11.34 4.68 13.26
CA ILE A 62 -11.81 3.41 13.86
C ILE A 62 -13.26 3.12 13.44
N ASP A 63 -14.15 4.11 13.45
CA ASP A 63 -15.56 3.92 13.07
C ASP A 63 -15.77 3.64 11.58
N ARG A 64 -14.81 4.00 10.73
CA ARG A 64 -14.78 3.70 9.29
C ARG A 64 -14.06 2.41 8.96
N LEU A 65 -13.30 1.83 9.91
CA LEU A 65 -12.65 0.56 9.68
C LEU A 65 -13.69 -0.57 9.65
N PRO A 66 -13.41 -1.64 8.89
CA PRO A 66 -14.29 -2.78 8.86
C PRO A 66 -14.49 -3.41 10.23
N LYS A 67 -15.69 -3.93 10.49
CA LYS A 67 -16.01 -4.62 11.74
C LYS A 67 -15.13 -5.85 11.91
N LEU A 68 -14.76 -6.12 13.15
CA LEU A 68 -13.95 -7.29 13.49
C LEU A 68 -14.80 -8.56 13.43
N PRO A 69 -14.25 -9.66 12.88
CA PRO A 69 -14.85 -10.97 13.04
C PRO A 69 -15.04 -11.30 14.55
N PRO A 70 -16.19 -11.90 14.94
CA PRO A 70 -16.48 -12.18 16.36
C PRO A 70 -15.44 -13.05 17.06
N ASP A 71 -14.77 -13.94 16.32
CA ASP A 71 -13.70 -14.81 16.81
C ASP A 71 -12.39 -14.05 17.12
N LEU A 72 -12.21 -12.86 16.56
CA LEU A 72 -11.03 -12.02 16.78
C LEU A 72 -11.23 -10.95 17.85
N THR A 73 -12.47 -10.60 18.21
CA THR A 73 -12.76 -9.58 19.22
C THR A 73 -12.08 -9.81 20.58
N PRO A 74 -11.88 -11.05 21.09
CA PRO A 74 -11.15 -11.27 22.34
C PRO A 74 -9.65 -10.91 22.25
N PHE A 75 -9.10 -10.88 21.04
CA PHE A 75 -7.67 -10.73 20.78
C PHE A 75 -7.32 -9.42 20.10
N LEU A 76 -8.24 -8.76 19.40
CA LEU A 76 -7.99 -7.52 18.67
C LEU A 76 -8.98 -6.45 19.16
N ASN A 77 -8.45 -5.37 19.75
CA ASN A 77 -9.24 -4.25 20.24
C ASN A 77 -8.86 -2.97 19.51
N PHE A 78 -9.87 -2.16 19.17
CA PHE A 78 -9.64 -0.81 18.65
C PHE A 78 -9.48 0.19 19.80
N VAL A 79 -8.41 0.99 19.73
CA VAL A 79 -8.08 2.04 20.69
C VAL A 79 -8.20 3.39 19.99
N LYS A 80 -9.04 4.26 20.53
CA LYS A 80 -9.30 5.60 19.98
C LYS A 80 -8.47 6.64 20.73
N LEU A 81 -7.54 7.30 20.05
CA LEU A 81 -6.83 8.47 20.57
C LEU A 81 -7.50 9.76 20.08
N PRO A 82 -7.83 10.73 20.95
CA PRO A 82 -8.46 11.98 20.54
C PRO A 82 -7.58 12.74 19.54
N MET A 83 -8.14 13.11 18.38
CA MET A 83 -7.43 13.89 17.37
C MET A 83 -7.19 15.32 17.88
N PRO A 84 -5.93 15.80 17.95
CA PRO A 84 -5.62 17.17 18.34
C PRO A 84 -6.16 18.18 17.32
N HIS A 85 -6.54 19.37 17.80
CA HIS A 85 -6.94 20.46 16.92
C HIS A 85 -5.73 21.13 16.25
N VAL A 86 -5.85 21.42 14.95
CA VAL A 86 -4.86 22.17 14.15
C VAL A 86 -5.61 23.22 13.34
N GLU A 87 -5.17 24.48 13.41
CA GLU A 87 -5.90 25.68 12.91
C GLU A 87 -6.35 25.59 11.44
N LYS A 88 -5.62 24.87 10.59
CA LYS A 88 -5.88 24.72 9.15
C LYS A 88 -6.40 23.34 8.74
N LEU A 89 -6.69 22.48 9.71
CA LEU A 89 -7.28 21.17 9.46
C LEU A 89 -8.81 21.27 9.60
N PRO A 90 -9.60 20.88 8.58
CA PRO A 90 -11.05 20.94 8.68
C PRO A 90 -11.60 20.17 9.89
N GLU A 91 -12.70 20.66 10.46
CA GLU A 91 -13.34 19.98 11.58
C GLU A 91 -13.72 18.56 11.18
N ASN A 92 -13.35 17.58 12.02
CA ASN A 92 -13.54 16.16 11.79
C ASN A 92 -12.73 15.52 10.63
N ALA A 93 -11.76 16.23 10.05
CA ALA A 93 -10.80 15.61 9.14
C ALA A 93 -9.81 14.75 9.95
N GLU A 94 -9.95 13.44 9.84
CA GLU A 94 -9.12 12.48 10.57
C GLU A 94 -8.32 11.56 9.64
N ALA A 95 -8.58 11.58 8.32
CA ALA A 95 -7.82 10.83 7.34
C ALA A 95 -7.49 11.63 6.08
N THR A 96 -6.50 11.16 5.32
CA THR A 96 -6.09 11.72 4.01
C THR A 96 -7.21 11.85 2.98
N ILE A 97 -8.29 11.06 3.13
CA ILE A 97 -9.48 11.11 2.27
C ILE A 97 -10.43 12.26 2.60
N ASP A 98 -10.29 12.86 3.79
CA ASP A 98 -11.14 13.97 4.25
C ASP A 98 -10.65 15.32 3.73
N VAL A 99 -9.41 15.39 3.22
CA VAL A 99 -8.75 16.65 2.86
C VAL A 99 -8.12 16.64 1.46
N PRO A 100 -8.01 17.81 0.82
CA PRO A 100 -7.16 18.01 -0.34
C PRO A 100 -5.69 17.65 -0.10
N TYR A 101 -4.93 17.42 -1.16
CA TYR A 101 -3.53 16.97 -1.06
C TYR A 101 -2.66 17.94 -0.26
N GLU A 102 -2.79 19.23 -0.55
CA GLU A 102 -2.06 20.33 0.06
C GLU A 102 -2.36 20.51 1.55
N GLN A 103 -3.46 19.93 2.06
CA GLN A 103 -3.82 19.96 3.48
C GLN A 103 -3.37 18.71 4.24
N VAL A 104 -2.85 17.67 3.56
CA VAL A 104 -2.34 16.45 4.21
C VAL A 104 -1.23 16.76 5.22
N LYS A 105 -0.46 17.83 5.02
CA LYS A 105 0.54 18.30 5.99
C LYS A 105 -0.06 18.67 7.34
N TYR A 106 -1.28 19.20 7.40
CA TYR A 106 -1.94 19.51 8.67
C TYR A 106 -2.43 18.25 9.40
N LEU A 107 -2.77 17.19 8.67
CA LEU A 107 -3.01 15.87 9.27
C LEU A 107 -1.73 15.31 9.90
N LYS A 108 -0.56 15.53 9.28
CA LYS A 108 0.73 15.09 9.86
C LYS A 108 1.06 15.84 11.14
N LEU A 109 0.80 17.16 11.20
CA LEU A 109 0.94 17.93 12.44
C LEU A 109 -0.02 17.43 13.54
N ALA A 110 -1.26 17.12 13.18
CA ALA A 110 -2.23 16.59 14.14
C ALA A 110 -1.82 15.18 14.64
N GLN A 111 -1.30 14.33 13.75
CA GLN A 111 -0.70 13.04 14.12
C GLN A 111 0.49 13.22 15.06
N ASP A 112 1.36 14.20 14.82
CA ASP A 112 2.47 14.51 15.72
C ASP A 112 1.97 14.95 17.11
N GLY A 113 0.87 15.70 17.16
CA GLY A 113 0.20 16.09 18.41
C GLY A 113 -0.39 14.91 19.21
N LEU A 114 -0.44 13.69 18.67
CA LEU A 114 -0.87 12.49 19.42
C LEU A 114 0.20 11.99 20.41
N GLU A 115 1.37 12.64 20.44
CA GLU A 115 2.52 12.27 21.27
C GLU A 115 2.14 12.00 22.74
N GLU A 116 1.45 12.95 23.37
CA GLU A 116 1.09 12.88 24.79
C GLU A 116 0.04 11.79 25.06
N PHE A 117 -0.94 11.65 24.17
CA PHE A 117 -1.97 10.61 24.29
C PHE A 117 -1.36 9.21 24.13
N MET A 118 -0.40 9.05 23.21
CA MET A 118 0.33 7.80 23.03
C MET A 118 1.20 7.48 24.24
N ALA A 119 1.91 8.47 24.80
CA ALA A 119 2.70 8.29 26.02
C ALA A 119 1.83 7.83 27.20
N LYS A 120 0.64 8.42 27.36
CA LYS A 120 -0.32 8.00 28.39
C LYS A 120 -0.82 6.58 28.16
N PHE A 121 -1.13 6.24 26.91
CA PHE A 121 -1.52 4.88 26.55
C PHE A 121 -0.41 3.85 26.85
N PHE A 122 0.87 4.17 26.60
CA PHE A 122 1.98 3.30 26.98
C PHE A 122 2.14 3.15 28.50
N GLU A 123 1.92 4.21 29.27
CA GLU A 123 1.94 4.13 30.74
C GLU A 123 0.85 3.18 31.29
N ASP A 124 -0.34 3.21 30.68
CA ASP A 124 -1.51 2.46 31.14
C ASP A 124 -1.65 1.06 30.54
N SER A 125 -0.73 0.64 29.65
CA SER A 125 -0.81 -0.63 28.92
C SER A 125 0.29 -1.63 29.30
N ASP A 126 0.04 -2.90 29.00
CA ASP A 126 0.96 -4.03 29.15
C ASP A 126 1.59 -4.45 27.80
N LEU A 127 1.88 -3.48 26.93
CA LEU A 127 2.44 -3.76 25.60
C LEU A 127 3.83 -4.42 25.68
N ASP A 128 3.99 -5.52 24.95
CA ASP A 128 5.29 -6.13 24.67
C ASP A 128 6.02 -5.43 23.52
N PHE A 129 5.28 -4.93 22.51
CA PHE A 129 5.83 -4.27 21.31
C PHE A 129 4.87 -3.22 20.75
N ILE A 130 5.39 -2.27 19.98
CA ILE A 130 4.61 -1.35 19.15
C ILE A 130 5.04 -1.45 17.68
N LEU A 131 4.10 -1.69 16.77
CA LEU A 131 4.31 -1.59 15.33
C LEU A 131 3.78 -0.25 14.84
N PHE A 132 4.58 0.52 14.12
CA PHE A 132 4.25 1.90 13.76
C PHE A 132 4.72 2.28 12.34
N ASP A 133 4.07 3.30 11.79
CA ASP A 133 4.29 3.79 10.42
C ASP A 133 5.29 4.95 10.35
N PHE A 134 5.79 5.30 9.16
CA PHE A 134 6.85 6.30 8.96
C PHE A 134 6.45 7.70 9.44
N THR A 135 5.16 8.03 9.40
CA THR A 135 4.68 9.36 9.81
C THR A 135 4.83 9.59 11.30
N SER A 136 4.77 8.52 12.10
CA SER A 136 4.82 8.54 13.56
C SER A 136 6.25 8.33 14.07
N TYR A 137 7.20 9.05 13.48
CA TYR A 137 8.65 8.91 13.72
C TYR A 137 9.08 9.13 15.17
N TRP A 138 8.24 9.78 15.97
CA TRP A 138 8.44 10.05 17.39
C TRP A 138 8.10 8.86 18.30
N VAL A 139 7.35 7.86 17.80
CA VAL A 139 6.89 6.71 18.58
C VAL A 139 8.02 5.92 19.25
N PRO A 140 9.12 5.54 18.54
CA PRO A 140 10.22 4.80 19.16
C PRO A 140 10.83 5.51 20.37
N SER A 141 11.02 6.83 20.27
CA SER A 141 11.61 7.64 21.33
C SER A 141 10.79 7.62 22.60
N ILE A 142 9.46 7.56 22.50
CA ILE A 142 8.57 7.51 23.66
C ILE A 142 8.45 6.09 24.18
N ALA A 143 8.22 5.13 23.29
CA ALA A 143 8.12 3.71 23.63
C ALA A 143 9.35 3.24 24.41
N SER A 144 10.54 3.77 24.07
CA SER A 144 11.80 3.48 24.78
C SER A 144 11.76 3.85 26.27
N LYS A 145 11.05 4.92 26.66
CA LYS A 145 10.90 5.37 28.06
C LYS A 145 10.10 4.37 28.89
N PHE A 146 9.21 3.62 28.24
CA PHE A 146 8.39 2.56 28.84
C PHE A 146 8.96 1.16 28.61
N ASN A 147 10.16 1.06 28.04
CA ASN A 147 10.81 -0.20 27.70
C ASN A 147 10.05 -1.07 26.68
N ILE A 148 9.28 -0.44 25.79
CA ILE A 148 8.54 -1.11 24.72
C ILE A 148 9.38 -1.05 23.43
N PRO A 149 9.92 -2.18 22.93
CA PRO A 149 10.60 -2.22 21.64
C PRO A 149 9.63 -1.91 20.49
N SER A 150 10.15 -1.31 19.43
CA SER A 150 9.36 -0.77 18.33
C SER A 150 9.76 -1.37 16.98
N GLY A 151 8.76 -1.76 16.18
CA GLY A 151 8.93 -2.23 14.82
C GLY A 151 8.38 -1.23 13.83
N HIS A 152 9.20 -0.74 12.90
CA HIS A 152 8.69 0.08 11.80
C HIS A 152 8.06 -0.84 10.76
N PHE A 153 6.73 -0.78 10.59
CA PHE A 153 6.03 -1.55 9.58
C PHE A 153 5.76 -0.69 8.34
N SER A 154 6.52 -0.93 7.28
CA SER A 154 6.32 -0.23 6.02
C SER A 154 5.32 -0.96 5.13
N ILE A 155 4.29 -0.22 4.69
CA ILE A 155 3.41 -0.65 3.59
C ILE A 155 4.03 -0.43 2.22
N PHE A 156 5.11 0.35 2.15
CA PHE A 156 5.92 0.46 0.94
C PHE A 156 6.73 -0.83 0.75
N ILE A 157 6.85 -1.24 -0.50
CA ILE A 157 7.52 -2.50 -0.85
C ILE A 157 9.05 -2.41 -0.68
N ALA A 158 9.72 -3.57 -0.66
CA ALA A 158 11.16 -3.60 -0.43
C ALA A 158 11.93 -2.84 -1.52
N ALA A 159 11.45 -2.86 -2.76
CA ALA A 159 12.02 -2.09 -3.86
C ALA A 159 12.00 -0.58 -3.58
N PHE A 160 10.91 -0.04 -3.03
CA PHE A 160 10.84 1.37 -2.67
C PHE A 160 11.78 1.71 -1.52
N LEU A 161 11.81 0.91 -0.46
CA LEU A 161 12.68 1.14 0.70
C LEU A 161 14.17 1.05 0.31
N GLY A 162 14.52 0.00 -0.43
CA GLY A 162 15.87 -0.21 -0.95
C GLY A 162 16.26 0.87 -1.96
N PHE A 163 15.31 1.36 -2.77
CA PHE A 163 15.53 2.46 -3.68
C PHE A 163 15.73 3.79 -2.96
N THR A 164 14.98 4.09 -1.89
CA THR A 164 15.10 5.35 -1.13
C THR A 164 16.51 5.56 -0.60
N GLY A 165 17.08 4.51 0.01
CA GLY A 165 18.49 4.45 0.35
C GLY A 165 18.82 4.34 1.83
N PRO A 166 20.13 4.33 2.16
CA PRO A 166 20.59 4.21 3.54
C PRO A 166 20.12 5.40 4.38
N VAL A 167 19.94 5.13 5.67
CA VAL A 167 19.53 6.14 6.64
C VAL A 167 20.79 6.73 7.27
N PRO A 168 20.98 8.06 7.20
CA PRO A 168 22.07 8.72 7.90
C PRO A 168 22.07 8.35 9.38
N GLY A 169 23.24 8.00 9.92
CA GLY A 169 23.37 7.49 11.30
C GLY A 169 23.44 5.95 11.39
N LEU A 170 22.78 5.21 10.49
CA LEU A 170 22.91 3.75 10.42
C LEU A 170 23.99 3.31 9.42
N ASN A 171 24.00 3.97 8.26
CA ASN A 171 24.95 3.70 7.19
C ASN A 171 25.31 5.02 6.50
N ASN A 172 26.58 5.40 6.60
CA ASN A 172 27.12 6.64 6.03
C ASN A 172 28.08 6.36 4.86
N ASP A 173 28.04 5.14 4.29
CA ASP A 173 28.94 4.70 3.22
C ASP A 173 28.59 5.35 1.86
N TYR A 174 27.41 5.99 1.77
CA TYR A 174 26.88 6.60 0.55
C TYR A 174 26.42 8.03 0.78
N GLU A 175 26.59 8.87 -0.23
CA GLU A 175 26.04 10.23 -0.25
C GLU A 175 24.51 10.20 -0.36
N ILE A 176 23.87 11.16 0.31
CA ILE A 176 22.42 11.36 0.24
C ILE A 176 22.11 12.00 -1.11
N ARG A 177 21.13 11.45 -1.83
CA ARG A 177 20.61 12.06 -3.06
C ARG A 177 19.78 13.29 -2.74
N THR A 178 20.10 14.41 -3.38
CA THR A 178 19.54 15.74 -3.10
C THR A 178 18.93 16.43 -4.31
N THR A 179 19.03 15.87 -5.53
CA THR A 179 18.34 16.41 -6.71
C THR A 179 17.38 15.39 -7.32
N PRO A 180 16.28 15.82 -7.98
CA PRO A 180 15.33 14.92 -8.64
C PRO A 180 15.97 13.96 -9.63
N GLU A 181 16.98 14.41 -10.39
CA GLU A 181 17.67 13.63 -11.43
C GLU A 181 18.41 12.41 -10.86
N GLU A 182 18.87 12.47 -9.62
CA GLU A 182 19.51 11.33 -8.95
C GLU A 182 18.51 10.19 -8.64
N TYR A 183 17.21 10.49 -8.69
CA TYR A 183 16.13 9.51 -8.52
C TYR A 183 15.64 8.96 -9.86
N THR A 184 16.20 9.38 -10.99
CA THR A 184 15.85 8.83 -12.33
C THR A 184 16.80 7.73 -12.80
N VAL A 185 17.67 7.25 -11.91
CA VAL A 185 18.60 6.14 -12.17
C VAL A 185 18.64 5.19 -10.96
N PRO A 186 18.98 3.91 -11.17
CA PRO A 186 19.22 2.99 -10.07
C PRO A 186 20.34 3.50 -9.13
N PRO A 187 20.16 3.42 -7.80
CA PRO A 187 21.11 4.00 -6.88
C PRO A 187 22.37 3.12 -6.69
N LYS A 188 23.49 3.75 -6.32
CA LYS A 188 24.83 3.13 -6.27
C LYS A 188 24.97 1.97 -5.27
N TRP A 189 24.10 1.88 -4.28
CA TRP A 189 24.12 0.80 -3.28
C TRP A 189 23.32 -0.45 -3.72
N VAL A 190 22.67 -0.41 -4.90
CA VAL A 190 21.99 -1.57 -5.47
C VAL A 190 23.01 -2.37 -6.28
N PRO A 191 23.37 -3.60 -5.86
CA PRO A 191 24.49 -4.34 -6.44
C PRO A 191 24.10 -5.21 -7.65
N PHE A 192 22.88 -5.06 -8.17
CA PHE A 192 22.34 -5.86 -9.26
C PHE A 192 21.75 -4.97 -10.35
N GLU A 193 21.64 -5.52 -11.57
CA GLU A 193 21.05 -4.82 -12.70
C GLU A 193 19.53 -4.69 -12.51
N THR A 194 19.02 -3.47 -12.60
CA THR A 194 17.58 -3.17 -12.50
C THR A 194 17.26 -1.90 -13.27
N THR A 195 16.03 -1.82 -13.74
CA THR A 195 15.44 -0.65 -14.40
C THR A 195 14.57 0.17 -13.45
N VAL A 196 14.48 -0.23 -12.18
CA VAL A 196 13.67 0.43 -11.15
C VAL A 196 14.28 1.79 -10.79
N ALA A 197 13.67 2.84 -11.30
CA ALA A 197 13.91 4.23 -10.96
C ALA A 197 12.67 5.07 -11.30
N PHE A 198 12.52 6.25 -10.70
CA PHE A 198 11.43 7.15 -11.09
C PHE A 198 11.66 7.69 -12.50
N LYS A 199 10.57 8.04 -13.19
CA LYS A 199 10.65 9.02 -14.27
C LYS A 199 10.74 10.43 -13.70
N LEU A 200 11.31 11.38 -14.45
CA LEU A 200 11.53 12.74 -13.96
C LEU A 200 10.23 13.40 -13.50
N PHE A 201 9.15 13.29 -14.28
CA PHE A 201 7.86 13.85 -13.88
C PHE A 201 7.30 13.23 -12.59
N GLU A 202 7.61 11.96 -12.29
CA GLU A 202 7.11 11.28 -11.09
C GLU A 202 7.79 11.81 -9.84
N VAL A 203 9.13 11.96 -9.90
CA VAL A 203 9.88 12.53 -8.79
C VAL A 203 9.53 14.01 -8.59
N LEU A 204 9.42 14.81 -9.66
CA LEU A 204 9.09 16.23 -9.55
C LEU A 204 7.75 16.49 -8.85
N ARG A 205 6.76 15.60 -9.02
CA ARG A 205 5.44 15.69 -8.36
C ARG A 205 5.50 15.50 -6.84
N ILE A 206 6.52 14.81 -6.33
CA ILE A 206 6.61 14.44 -4.90
C ILE A 206 7.83 15.05 -4.18
N PHE A 207 8.81 15.55 -4.93
CA PHE A 207 10.14 15.88 -4.41
C PHE A 207 10.10 16.93 -3.31
N GLU A 208 9.33 17.99 -3.50
CA GLU A 208 9.27 19.11 -2.54
C GLU A 208 8.72 18.66 -1.18
N ALA A 209 7.53 18.05 -1.16
CA ALA A 209 6.91 17.49 0.04
C ALA A 209 7.80 16.42 0.70
N THR A 210 8.43 15.57 -0.11
CA THR A 210 9.22 14.43 0.39
C THR A 210 10.57 14.86 0.98
N MET A 211 11.29 15.76 0.30
CA MET A 211 12.69 16.08 0.62
C MET A 211 12.87 17.38 1.40
N LYS A 212 12.02 18.39 1.16
CA LYS A 212 12.15 19.71 1.80
C LYS A 212 11.15 19.92 2.92
N GLY A 213 10.01 19.23 2.88
CA GLY A 213 8.88 19.52 3.76
C GLY A 213 8.14 20.77 3.31
N GLU A 214 7.03 21.07 3.99
CA GLU A 214 6.16 22.19 3.65
C GLU A 214 5.80 22.99 4.91
N GLU A 215 5.98 24.31 4.87
CA GLU A 215 5.75 25.19 6.03
C GLU A 215 6.54 24.71 7.26
N ASP A 216 5.87 24.55 8.41
CA ASP A 216 6.46 24.08 9.67
C ASP A 216 6.55 22.54 9.75
N ASN A 217 6.20 21.81 8.67
CA ASN A 217 6.26 20.35 8.68
C ASN A 217 7.66 19.81 8.38
N ILE A 218 8.00 18.74 9.09
CA ILE A 218 9.16 17.92 8.80
C ILE A 218 8.92 17.14 7.49
N ALA A 219 9.91 17.16 6.61
CA ALA A 219 9.95 16.40 5.35
C ALA A 219 9.70 14.90 5.57
N ASP A 220 9.00 14.24 4.64
CA ASP A 220 8.68 12.81 4.78
C ASP A 220 9.93 11.92 4.82
N ILE A 221 10.99 12.29 4.08
CA ILE A 221 12.26 11.57 4.15
C ILE A 221 12.86 11.64 5.55
N THR A 222 12.72 12.77 6.25
CA THR A 222 13.23 12.92 7.62
C THR A 222 12.41 12.09 8.61
N ARG A 223 11.08 12.03 8.42
CA ARG A 223 10.20 11.15 9.22
C ARG A 223 10.56 9.68 9.03
N TYR A 224 10.77 9.27 7.78
CA TYR A 224 11.23 7.92 7.44
C TYR A 224 12.59 7.60 8.07
N CYS A 225 13.60 8.44 7.85
CA CYS A 225 14.94 8.25 8.39
C CYS A 225 14.92 8.10 9.92
N LYS A 226 14.24 9.00 10.64
CA LYS A 226 14.11 8.90 12.11
C LYS A 226 13.37 7.65 12.55
N SER A 227 12.33 7.24 11.83
CA SER A 227 11.59 6.01 12.14
C SER A 227 12.48 4.78 12.04
N VAL A 228 13.22 4.66 10.94
CA VAL A 228 14.11 3.53 10.70
C VAL A 228 15.30 3.56 11.66
N GLU A 229 15.93 4.71 11.86
CA GLU A 229 17.06 4.91 12.79
C GLU A 229 16.71 4.41 14.19
N ASN A 230 15.55 4.82 14.71
CA ASN A 230 15.19 4.63 16.12
C ASN A 230 14.38 3.34 16.40
N CYS A 231 13.88 2.64 15.38
CA CYS A 231 13.19 1.35 15.59
C CYS A 231 14.15 0.19 15.87
N ASP A 232 13.66 -0.90 16.46
CA ASP A 232 14.44 -2.10 16.74
C ASP A 232 14.56 -3.04 15.53
N PHE A 233 13.51 -3.09 14.71
CA PHE A 233 13.41 -3.96 13.53
C PHE A 233 12.42 -3.41 12.49
N LEU A 234 12.53 -3.90 11.26
CA LEU A 234 11.73 -3.50 10.12
C LEU A 234 10.77 -4.62 9.72
N LEU A 235 9.50 -4.27 9.50
CA LEU A 235 8.53 -5.11 8.80
C LEU A 235 8.28 -4.49 7.43
N VAL A 236 8.21 -5.33 6.40
CA VAL A 236 7.98 -4.87 5.03
C VAL A 236 6.81 -5.65 4.45
N ARG A 237 5.81 -4.95 3.90
CA ARG A 237 4.73 -5.58 3.13
C ARG A 237 5.28 -6.10 1.81
N SER A 238 5.85 -7.30 1.87
CA SER A 238 6.60 -7.92 0.79
C SER A 238 6.73 -9.43 1.05
N CYS A 239 7.22 -10.15 0.04
CA CYS A 239 7.59 -11.55 0.16
C CYS A 239 8.91 -11.83 -0.59
N SER A 240 9.71 -12.75 -0.06
CA SER A 240 11.03 -13.11 -0.58
C SER A 240 10.98 -13.71 -1.99
N GLU A 241 9.84 -14.19 -2.45
CA GLU A 241 9.70 -14.77 -3.78
C GLU A 241 9.41 -13.72 -4.85
N LEU A 242 8.95 -12.54 -4.44
CA LEU A 242 8.70 -11.43 -5.35
C LEU A 242 9.95 -10.57 -5.53
N GLU A 243 10.63 -10.18 -4.44
CA GLU A 243 11.72 -9.20 -4.48
C GLU A 243 12.87 -9.53 -3.49
N PRO A 244 13.50 -10.73 -3.62
CA PRO A 244 14.54 -11.17 -2.69
C PRO A 244 15.76 -10.25 -2.67
N GLU A 245 16.18 -9.74 -3.84
CA GLU A 245 17.35 -8.88 -3.97
C GLU A 245 17.11 -7.52 -3.28
N TRP A 246 15.89 -6.97 -3.41
CA TRP A 246 15.51 -5.73 -2.73
C TRP A 246 15.40 -5.90 -1.22
N LEU A 247 14.81 -6.99 -0.73
CA LEU A 247 14.78 -7.30 0.71
C LEU A 247 16.19 -7.41 1.30
N LYS A 248 17.13 -8.00 0.54
CA LYS A 248 18.54 -8.03 0.92
C LYS A 248 19.14 -6.62 1.00
N VAL A 249 18.92 -5.78 -0.02
CA VAL A 249 19.38 -4.39 -0.02
C VAL A 249 18.84 -3.63 1.20
N VAL A 250 17.56 -3.75 1.54
CA VAL A 250 16.96 -3.11 2.72
C VAL A 250 17.68 -3.52 4.01
N GLY A 251 18.00 -4.82 4.15
CA GLY A 251 18.78 -5.32 5.29
C GLY A 251 20.20 -4.75 5.33
N ASP A 252 20.89 -4.73 4.19
CA ASP A 252 22.28 -4.27 4.07
C ASP A 252 22.40 -2.75 4.35
N ILE A 253 21.50 -1.93 3.80
CA ILE A 253 21.58 -0.46 3.93
C ILE A 253 21.09 0.04 5.30
N HIS A 254 20.12 -0.62 5.93
CA HIS A 254 19.61 -0.21 7.23
C HIS A 254 20.28 -0.91 8.41
N ARG A 255 21.01 -2.02 8.18
CA ARG A 255 21.73 -2.77 9.22
C ARG A 255 20.84 -3.17 10.41
N LYS A 256 19.58 -3.51 10.12
CA LYS A 256 18.55 -3.93 11.08
C LYS A 256 17.92 -5.25 10.65
N PRO A 257 17.33 -6.02 11.59
CA PRO A 257 16.49 -7.16 11.23
C PRO A 257 15.33 -6.71 10.34
N VAL A 258 15.13 -7.39 9.20
CA VAL A 258 14.05 -7.12 8.25
C VAL A 258 13.17 -8.35 8.14
N PHE A 259 11.87 -8.17 8.33
CA PHE A 259 10.86 -9.21 8.27
C PHE A 259 9.84 -8.90 7.16
N PRO A 260 9.90 -9.59 6.00
CA PRO A 260 8.76 -9.60 5.10
C PRO A 260 7.55 -10.21 5.83
N VAL A 261 6.39 -9.54 5.73
CA VAL A 261 5.14 -9.98 6.39
C VAL A 261 4.09 -10.45 5.38
N GLY A 262 4.50 -10.81 4.18
CA GLY A 262 3.61 -11.21 3.10
C GLY A 262 2.91 -10.03 2.42
N GLN A 263 1.96 -10.35 1.55
CA GLN A 263 1.27 -9.35 0.72
C GLN A 263 0.01 -8.79 1.37
N LEU A 264 -0.48 -9.44 2.43
CA LEU A 264 -1.63 -8.98 3.22
C LEU A 264 -2.83 -8.63 2.32
N PRO A 265 -3.37 -9.60 1.55
CA PRO A 265 -4.54 -9.36 0.71
C PRO A 265 -5.73 -8.96 1.56
N THR A 266 -6.49 -7.98 1.08
CA THR A 266 -7.71 -7.53 1.76
C THR A 266 -8.70 -8.68 1.86
N THR A 267 -9.16 -8.98 3.07
CA THR A 267 -10.20 -10.00 3.25
C THR A 267 -11.57 -9.39 2.91
N PRO A 268 -12.43 -10.08 2.15
CA PRO A 268 -13.79 -9.60 1.92
C PRO A 268 -14.50 -9.51 3.27
N TYR A 269 -14.94 -8.31 3.62
CA TYR A 269 -15.76 -8.11 4.80
C TYR A 269 -17.20 -8.48 4.47
N GLU A 270 -17.82 -9.30 5.32
CA GLU A 270 -19.27 -9.42 5.32
C GLU A 270 -19.82 -8.09 5.87
N ASP A 271 -20.23 -7.16 5.01
CA ASP A 271 -20.88 -5.94 5.50
C ASP A 271 -22.10 -5.49 4.69
N ASP A 272 -22.97 -4.87 5.49
CA ASP A 272 -24.27 -4.21 5.37
C ASP A 272 -25.25 -4.42 4.19
N SER A 273 -26.53 -4.42 4.57
CA SER A 273 -27.69 -4.60 3.68
C SER A 273 -27.78 -3.57 2.54
N THR A 274 -27.24 -2.36 2.73
CA THR A 274 -27.22 -1.26 1.73
C THR A 274 -26.17 -1.48 0.63
N GLU A 275 -25.06 -2.15 0.91
CA GLU A 275 -24.10 -2.56 -0.13
C GLU A 275 -24.73 -3.54 -1.12
N MET A 276 -25.75 -4.28 -0.67
CA MET A 276 -26.37 -5.34 -1.45
C MET A 276 -27.19 -4.78 -2.64
N ASP A 277 -27.75 -3.57 -2.53
CA ASP A 277 -28.57 -2.99 -3.60
C ASP A 277 -27.74 -2.31 -4.69
N ALA A 278 -26.75 -1.49 -4.32
CA ALA A 278 -25.82 -0.90 -5.30
C ALA A 278 -25.03 -2.00 -6.05
N TRP A 279 -24.64 -3.07 -5.36
CA TRP A 279 -23.99 -4.21 -5.99
C TRP A 279 -24.89 -4.93 -6.99
N LYS A 280 -26.19 -5.10 -6.73
CA LYS A 280 -27.12 -5.78 -7.66
C LYS A 280 -27.13 -5.12 -9.03
N GLU A 281 -27.23 -3.79 -9.08
CA GLU A 281 -27.25 -3.06 -10.36
C GLU A 281 -25.93 -3.17 -11.13
N ILE A 282 -24.80 -3.01 -10.42
CA ILE A 282 -23.46 -3.16 -10.98
C ILE A 282 -23.29 -4.59 -11.55
N LYS A 283 -23.68 -5.59 -10.76
CA LYS A 283 -23.60 -6.99 -11.16
C LYS A 283 -24.45 -7.27 -12.40
N LEU A 284 -25.70 -6.79 -12.46
CA LEU A 284 -26.58 -6.96 -13.61
C LEU A 284 -26.00 -6.37 -14.90
N TRP A 285 -25.25 -5.27 -14.81
CA TRP A 285 -24.55 -4.72 -15.96
C TRP A 285 -23.34 -5.57 -16.34
N LEU A 286 -22.55 -6.00 -15.36
CA LEU A 286 -21.37 -6.85 -15.57
C LEU A 286 -21.73 -8.22 -16.16
N ASP A 287 -22.87 -8.81 -15.75
CA ASP A 287 -23.41 -10.09 -16.25
C ASP A 287 -23.75 -10.04 -17.75
N LYS A 288 -24.01 -8.84 -18.30
CA LYS A 288 -24.32 -8.65 -19.73
C LYS A 288 -23.07 -8.52 -20.60
N GLN A 289 -21.89 -8.39 -20.00
CA GLN A 289 -20.63 -8.20 -20.72
C GLN A 289 -19.97 -9.54 -21.01
N GLU A 290 -19.18 -9.59 -22.08
CA GLU A 290 -18.38 -10.78 -22.40
C GLU A 290 -17.31 -11.05 -21.31
N LYS A 291 -17.04 -12.34 -21.06
CA LYS A 291 -16.06 -12.79 -20.06
C LYS A 291 -14.67 -12.19 -20.34
N GLY A 292 -14.05 -11.61 -19.31
CA GLY A 292 -12.70 -11.07 -19.38
C GLY A 292 -12.50 -9.87 -20.33
N LYS A 293 -13.56 -9.16 -20.72
CA LYS A 293 -13.46 -7.99 -21.63
C LYS A 293 -13.60 -6.64 -20.93
N VAL A 294 -14.19 -6.59 -19.75
CA VAL A 294 -14.41 -5.34 -19.01
C VAL A 294 -13.12 -4.85 -18.39
N ILE A 295 -12.81 -3.57 -18.61
CA ILE A 295 -11.79 -2.84 -17.87
C ILE A 295 -12.43 -2.25 -16.61
N TYR A 296 -11.92 -2.61 -15.44
CA TYR A 296 -12.18 -1.85 -14.23
C TYR A 296 -11.18 -0.69 -14.14
N ILE A 297 -11.64 0.52 -13.83
CA ILE A 297 -10.79 1.70 -13.66
C ILE A 297 -11.05 2.29 -12.27
N ALA A 298 -10.01 2.38 -11.47
CA ALA A 298 -10.04 3.05 -10.18
C ALA A 298 -8.63 3.48 -9.77
N PHE A 299 -8.51 4.74 -9.36
CA PHE A 299 -7.24 5.31 -8.88
C PHE A 299 -7.22 5.46 -7.34
N GLY A 300 -8.10 4.73 -6.64
CA GLY A 300 -8.26 4.86 -5.19
C GLY A 300 -9.05 6.11 -4.79
N SER A 301 -9.17 6.33 -3.48
CA SER A 301 -9.90 7.46 -2.89
C SER A 301 -9.10 8.76 -2.85
N GLU A 302 -7.78 8.68 -2.99
CA GLU A 302 -6.86 9.81 -2.76
C GLU A 302 -6.36 10.45 -4.07
N THR A 303 -6.53 9.78 -5.21
CA THR A 303 -6.06 10.28 -6.50
C THR A 303 -7.19 10.94 -7.26
N LYS A 304 -6.93 12.16 -7.72
CA LYS A 304 -7.78 12.96 -8.59
C LYS A 304 -6.94 13.36 -9.81
N PRO A 305 -7.21 12.81 -11.01
CA PRO A 305 -6.54 13.25 -12.23
C PRO A 305 -6.81 14.72 -12.51
N SER A 306 -5.86 15.43 -13.12
CA SER A 306 -6.12 16.78 -13.64
C SER A 306 -7.20 16.77 -14.73
N GLN A 307 -7.77 17.93 -15.06
CA GLN A 307 -8.79 18.04 -16.11
C GLN A 307 -8.29 17.53 -17.47
N ASN A 308 -7.00 17.75 -17.80
CA ASN A 308 -6.39 17.25 -19.02
C ASN A 308 -6.22 15.73 -18.99
N GLU A 309 -5.68 15.18 -17.89
CA GLU A 309 -5.53 13.73 -17.71
C GLU A 309 -6.90 13.03 -17.76
N LEU A 310 -7.94 13.62 -17.15
CA LEU A 310 -9.31 13.11 -17.18
C LEU A 310 -9.87 13.10 -18.61
N THR A 311 -9.61 14.17 -19.38
CA THR A 311 -10.09 14.30 -20.76
C THR A 311 -9.44 13.25 -21.66
N GLU A 312 -8.11 13.12 -21.65
CA GLU A 312 -7.41 12.12 -22.45
C GLU A 312 -7.75 10.69 -22.04
N LEU A 313 -7.89 10.43 -20.74
CA LEU A 313 -8.35 9.13 -20.25
C LEU A 313 -9.76 8.80 -20.74
N SER A 314 -10.69 9.75 -20.66
CA SER A 314 -12.07 9.55 -21.12
C SER A 314 -12.10 9.26 -22.62
N LEU A 315 -11.42 10.07 -23.42
CA LEU A 315 -11.37 9.89 -24.87
C LEU A 315 -10.64 8.60 -25.27
N GLY A 316 -9.64 8.18 -24.49
CA GLY A 316 -8.94 6.92 -24.68
C GLY A 316 -9.81 5.70 -24.38
N LEU A 317 -10.60 5.74 -23.30
CA LEU A 317 -11.61 4.72 -23.02
C LEU A 317 -12.65 4.64 -24.14
N GLU A 318 -13.12 5.80 -24.62
CA GLU A 318 -14.03 5.89 -25.76
C GLU A 318 -13.42 5.23 -27.00
N LEU A 319 -12.19 5.59 -27.37
CA LEU A 319 -11.45 5.10 -28.53
C LEU A 319 -11.11 3.61 -28.44
N SER A 320 -10.86 3.09 -27.24
CA SER A 320 -10.48 1.68 -27.04
C SER A 320 -11.55 0.69 -27.52
N GLY A 321 -12.82 1.12 -27.56
CA GLY A 321 -13.97 0.27 -27.88
C GLY A 321 -14.30 -0.79 -26.82
N LEU A 322 -13.52 -0.91 -25.75
CA LEU A 322 -13.71 -1.91 -24.70
C LEU A 322 -14.85 -1.52 -23.76
N PRO A 323 -15.57 -2.51 -23.19
CA PRO A 323 -16.49 -2.23 -22.11
C PRO A 323 -15.71 -1.84 -20.85
N PHE A 324 -16.21 -0.89 -20.08
CA PHE A 324 -15.52 -0.39 -18.89
C PHE A 324 -16.44 -0.05 -17.72
N PHE A 325 -15.93 -0.25 -16.52
CA PHE A 325 -16.51 0.22 -15.28
C PHE A 325 -15.51 1.15 -14.58
N TRP A 326 -15.81 2.43 -14.52
CA TRP A 326 -14.92 3.45 -13.97
C TRP A 326 -15.48 4.05 -12.68
N VAL A 327 -14.75 3.87 -11.59
CA VAL A 327 -14.94 4.62 -10.35
C VAL A 327 -14.18 5.94 -10.47
N LEU A 328 -14.91 7.02 -10.72
CA LEU A 328 -14.36 8.36 -10.93
C LEU A 328 -14.56 9.23 -9.70
N ARG A 329 -13.46 9.71 -9.12
CA ARG A 329 -13.49 10.78 -8.13
C ARG A 329 -13.39 12.12 -8.83
N THR A 330 -14.45 12.93 -8.71
CA THR A 330 -14.48 14.30 -9.23
C THR A 330 -14.04 15.35 -8.20
N LYS A 331 -13.93 14.95 -6.92
CA LYS A 331 -13.42 15.73 -5.78
C LYS A 331 -12.73 14.83 -4.75
N ARG A 332 -11.75 15.37 -4.03
CA ARG A 332 -10.98 14.75 -2.95
C ARG A 332 -11.51 15.22 -1.58
N GLY A 333 -12.61 14.61 -1.14
CA GLY A 333 -13.27 14.97 0.12
C GLY A 333 -14.37 16.02 -0.02
N GLU A 334 -14.93 16.47 1.11
CA GLU A 334 -15.99 17.48 1.13
C GLU A 334 -15.46 18.90 0.95
N SER A 335 -14.20 19.15 1.31
CA SER A 335 -13.55 20.46 1.27
C SER A 335 -12.72 20.72 0.00
N ASP A 336 -12.88 19.91 -1.05
CA ASP A 336 -12.25 20.13 -2.36
C ASP A 336 -13.24 20.80 -3.34
N ASP A 337 -12.96 22.05 -3.69
CA ASP A 337 -13.81 22.90 -4.53
C ASP A 337 -13.52 22.77 -6.04
N GLU A 338 -12.42 22.11 -6.44
CA GLU A 338 -12.00 22.04 -7.85
C GLU A 338 -12.61 20.83 -8.57
N LEU A 339 -13.82 20.96 -9.11
CA LEU A 339 -14.48 19.82 -9.78
C LEU A 339 -13.91 19.54 -11.17
N THR A 340 -13.45 18.30 -11.40
CA THR A 340 -13.10 17.83 -12.75
C THR A 340 -14.34 17.29 -13.46
N GLN A 341 -14.48 17.61 -14.75
CA GLN A 341 -15.66 17.27 -15.54
C GLN A 341 -15.33 16.32 -16.70
N LEU A 342 -16.22 15.36 -16.94
CA LEU A 342 -16.10 14.49 -18.11
C LEU A 342 -16.32 15.30 -19.40
N PRO A 343 -15.71 14.89 -20.53
CA PRO A 343 -15.98 15.51 -21.82
C PRO A 343 -17.47 15.51 -22.15
N GLU A 344 -17.93 16.58 -22.79
CA GLU A 344 -19.33 16.73 -23.18
C GLU A 344 -19.81 15.51 -23.99
N GLY A 345 -20.99 14.98 -23.64
CA GLY A 345 -21.59 13.81 -24.30
C GLY A 345 -20.89 12.47 -24.07
N PHE A 346 -19.83 12.39 -23.25
CA PHE A 346 -19.08 11.15 -23.03
C PHE A 346 -19.96 9.99 -22.55
N LYS A 347 -20.84 10.22 -21.57
CA LYS A 347 -21.75 9.19 -21.05
C LYS A 347 -22.72 8.68 -22.11
N ASP A 348 -23.16 9.54 -23.03
CA ASP A 348 -24.07 9.16 -24.12
C ASP A 348 -23.35 8.35 -25.19
N ARG A 349 -22.15 8.78 -25.62
CA ARG A 349 -21.32 8.06 -26.60
C ARG A 349 -20.78 6.72 -26.09
N THR A 350 -20.74 6.52 -24.78
CA THR A 350 -20.32 5.28 -24.13
C THR A 350 -21.49 4.48 -23.54
N LYS A 351 -22.74 4.89 -23.80
CA LYS A 351 -23.93 4.21 -23.28
C LYS A 351 -23.96 2.73 -23.69
N GLY A 352 -24.25 1.87 -22.72
CA GLY A 352 -24.31 0.41 -22.90
C GLY A 352 -22.97 -0.31 -22.74
N ARG A 353 -21.85 0.35 -23.04
CA ARG A 353 -20.49 -0.21 -22.90
C ARG A 353 -19.71 0.34 -21.71
N GLY A 354 -20.07 1.52 -21.19
CA GLY A 354 -19.37 2.18 -20.10
C GLY A 354 -20.29 2.50 -18.93
N ILE A 355 -19.82 2.28 -17.71
CA ILE A 355 -20.38 2.86 -16.49
C ILE A 355 -19.34 3.81 -15.89
N VAL A 356 -19.78 5.02 -15.53
CA VAL A 356 -19.00 5.92 -14.67
C VAL A 356 -19.74 6.08 -13.34
N CYS A 357 -19.15 5.53 -12.29
CA CYS A 357 -19.63 5.61 -10.91
C CYS A 357 -18.86 6.71 -10.17
N THR A 358 -19.57 7.75 -9.70
CA THR A 358 -18.97 8.84 -8.92
C THR A 358 -19.14 8.66 -7.40
N SER A 359 -19.88 7.64 -6.99
CA SER A 359 -20.04 7.22 -5.60
C SER A 359 -19.08 6.08 -5.25
N TRP A 360 -19.17 5.58 -4.02
CA TRP A 360 -18.48 4.36 -3.63
C TRP A 360 -18.92 3.16 -4.49
N ALA A 361 -18.00 2.22 -4.72
CA ALA A 361 -18.27 0.97 -5.42
C ALA A 361 -17.52 -0.19 -4.75
N PRO A 362 -18.12 -1.40 -4.70
CA PRO A 362 -17.51 -2.55 -4.04
C PRO A 362 -16.39 -3.15 -4.89
N GLN A 363 -15.18 -2.57 -4.80
CA GLN A 363 -14.03 -2.92 -5.64
C GLN A 363 -13.74 -4.42 -5.68
N LEU A 364 -13.67 -5.10 -4.52
CA LEU A 364 -13.42 -6.55 -4.47
C LEU A 364 -14.51 -7.36 -5.19
N LYS A 365 -15.78 -6.97 -5.07
CA LYS A 365 -16.89 -7.64 -5.75
C LYS A 365 -16.78 -7.45 -7.27
N ILE A 366 -16.46 -6.23 -7.74
CA ILE A 366 -16.24 -5.93 -9.16
C ILE A 366 -15.05 -6.72 -9.71
N LEU A 367 -13.90 -6.67 -9.04
CA LEU A 367 -12.71 -7.42 -9.42
C LEU A 367 -12.96 -8.93 -9.41
N SER A 368 -13.80 -9.46 -8.52
CA SER A 368 -14.13 -10.89 -8.52
C SER A 368 -14.99 -11.33 -9.71
N HIS A 369 -15.59 -10.41 -10.46
CA HIS A 369 -16.52 -10.74 -11.53
C HIS A 369 -15.81 -11.29 -12.77
N ASP A 370 -16.43 -12.28 -13.41
CA ASP A 370 -15.88 -13.00 -14.57
C ASP A 370 -15.73 -12.12 -15.81
N SER A 371 -16.62 -11.15 -16.00
CA SER A 371 -16.53 -10.22 -17.14
C SER A 371 -15.38 -9.23 -17.03
N VAL A 372 -14.83 -8.98 -15.83
CA VAL A 372 -13.66 -8.12 -15.66
C VAL A 372 -12.40 -8.88 -16.08
N GLY A 373 -11.67 -8.34 -17.05
CA GLY A 373 -10.42 -8.93 -17.55
C GLY A 373 -9.17 -8.17 -17.13
N GLY A 374 -9.32 -6.87 -16.86
CA GLY A 374 -8.19 -6.02 -16.50
C GLY A 374 -8.57 -4.87 -15.59
N PHE A 375 -7.56 -4.30 -14.96
CA PHE A 375 -7.65 -3.21 -14.02
C PHE A 375 -6.65 -2.12 -14.42
N LEU A 376 -7.18 -0.95 -14.81
CA LEU A 376 -6.41 0.28 -14.92
C LEU A 376 -6.31 0.93 -13.54
N THR A 377 -5.10 0.94 -12.98
CA THR A 377 -4.83 1.38 -11.61
C THR A 377 -3.61 2.31 -11.56
N HIS A 378 -3.47 2.99 -10.42
CA HIS A 378 -2.41 3.94 -10.14
C HIS A 378 -1.14 3.30 -9.58
N SER A 379 -1.00 1.97 -9.68
CA SER A 379 0.08 1.15 -9.09
C SER A 379 0.28 1.28 -7.57
N GLY A 380 -0.71 1.78 -6.84
CA GLY A 380 -0.74 1.66 -5.37
C GLY A 380 -0.80 0.19 -4.97
N TRP A 381 0.05 -0.21 -4.02
CA TRP A 381 0.34 -1.62 -3.78
C TRP A 381 -0.90 -2.45 -3.37
N SER A 382 -1.82 -1.88 -2.57
CA SER A 382 -3.07 -2.56 -2.23
C SER A 382 -3.93 -2.89 -3.47
N SER A 383 -4.00 -1.98 -4.44
CA SER A 383 -4.75 -2.22 -5.69
C SER A 383 -4.10 -3.33 -6.53
N VAL A 384 -2.77 -3.40 -6.53
CA VAL A 384 -2.00 -4.45 -7.21
C VAL A 384 -2.28 -5.82 -6.58
N VAL A 385 -2.22 -5.91 -5.25
CA VAL A 385 -2.52 -7.14 -4.50
C VAL A 385 -3.94 -7.63 -4.81
N GLU A 386 -4.93 -6.74 -4.77
CA GLU A 386 -6.34 -7.08 -5.07
C GLU A 386 -6.54 -7.50 -6.53
N ALA A 387 -5.87 -6.87 -7.48
CA ALA A 387 -5.93 -7.28 -8.89
C ALA A 387 -5.42 -8.70 -9.09
N ILE A 388 -4.25 -9.01 -8.52
CA ILE A 388 -3.59 -10.31 -8.63
C ILE A 388 -4.41 -11.40 -7.92
N GLN A 389 -5.04 -11.08 -6.79
CA GLN A 389 -5.95 -11.98 -6.08
C GLN A 389 -7.08 -12.52 -6.98
N PHE A 390 -7.60 -11.68 -7.87
CA PHE A 390 -8.65 -12.04 -8.82
C PHE A 390 -8.15 -12.25 -10.26
N GLU A 391 -6.84 -12.42 -10.44
CA GLU A 391 -6.19 -12.71 -11.72
C GLU A 391 -6.46 -11.65 -12.80
N LYS A 392 -6.60 -10.37 -12.41
CA LYS A 392 -6.89 -9.27 -13.33
C LYS A 392 -5.62 -8.65 -13.87
N SER A 393 -5.55 -8.55 -15.20
CA SER A 393 -4.39 -7.97 -15.87
C SER A 393 -4.24 -6.49 -15.53
N LEU A 394 -3.01 -6.04 -15.26
CA LEU A 394 -2.75 -4.71 -14.75
C LEU A 394 -2.28 -3.76 -15.85
N VAL A 395 -2.96 -2.62 -15.97
CA VAL A 395 -2.51 -1.46 -16.75
C VAL A 395 -2.26 -0.32 -15.76
N LEU A 396 -1.10 0.32 -15.85
CA LEU A 396 -0.64 1.27 -14.84
C LEU A 396 -0.64 2.71 -15.36
N LEU A 397 -1.17 3.61 -14.54
CA LEU A 397 -1.12 5.06 -14.75
C LEU A 397 -0.79 5.76 -13.42
N THR A 398 0.47 6.14 -13.23
CA THR A 398 0.99 6.66 -11.95
C THR A 398 0.61 8.12 -11.72
N PHE A 399 0.48 8.54 -10.46
CA PHE A 399 0.11 9.91 -10.10
C PHE A 399 1.00 10.51 -9.00
N SER A 400 1.34 9.77 -7.95
CA SER A 400 2.06 10.29 -6.78
C SER A 400 2.75 9.18 -5.95
N ALA A 401 3.37 9.56 -4.82
CA ALA A 401 3.99 8.65 -3.85
C ALA A 401 4.99 7.63 -4.46
N ASP A 402 4.92 6.38 -4.03
CA ASP A 402 5.78 5.25 -4.44
C ASP A 402 5.37 4.61 -5.78
N GLN A 403 4.29 5.10 -6.39
CA GLN A 403 3.63 4.49 -7.54
C GLN A 403 4.58 4.30 -8.74
N GLY A 404 5.47 5.24 -9.00
CA GLY A 404 6.48 5.14 -10.07
C GLY A 404 7.40 3.93 -9.89
N ILE A 405 7.93 3.75 -8.68
CA ILE A 405 8.80 2.62 -8.33
C ILE A 405 8.04 1.30 -8.39
N ASN A 406 6.81 1.25 -7.85
CA ASN A 406 5.95 0.08 -7.97
C ASN A 406 5.72 -0.29 -9.43
N ALA A 407 5.43 0.71 -10.29
CA ALA A 407 5.18 0.48 -11.70
C ALA A 407 6.41 -0.08 -12.42
N ARG A 408 7.61 0.47 -12.16
CA ARG A 408 8.84 -0.06 -12.76
C ARG A 408 9.11 -1.50 -12.34
N LEU A 409 8.93 -1.83 -11.05
CA LEU A 409 9.13 -3.21 -10.57
C LEU A 409 8.17 -4.18 -11.24
N LEU A 410 6.90 -3.80 -11.37
CA LEU A 410 5.87 -4.62 -12.01
C LEU A 410 6.15 -4.83 -13.50
N GLU A 411 6.64 -3.81 -14.21
CA GLU A 411 7.04 -3.90 -15.62
C GLU A 411 8.27 -4.79 -15.82
N GLU A 412 9.30 -4.61 -15.00
CA GLU A 412 10.53 -5.43 -15.05
C GLU A 412 10.21 -6.93 -14.90
N LYS A 413 9.23 -7.25 -14.03
CA LYS A 413 8.73 -8.61 -13.81
C LYS A 413 7.63 -9.04 -14.78
N LYS A 414 7.23 -8.16 -15.71
CA LYS A 414 6.16 -8.37 -16.71
C LYS A 414 4.79 -8.68 -16.11
N ILE A 415 4.54 -8.22 -14.88
CA ILE A 415 3.28 -8.42 -14.16
C ILE A 415 2.23 -7.40 -14.63
N ALA A 416 2.68 -6.22 -15.05
CA ALA A 416 1.82 -5.14 -15.51
C ALA A 416 2.45 -4.38 -16.69
N TYR A 417 1.63 -3.58 -17.36
CA TYR A 417 2.05 -2.69 -18.43
C TYR A 417 1.73 -1.23 -18.07
N SER A 418 2.72 -0.33 -18.12
CA SER A 418 2.44 1.09 -17.91
C SER A 418 2.07 1.78 -19.21
N ILE A 419 1.07 2.64 -19.13
CA ILE A 419 0.72 3.51 -20.24
C ILE A 419 1.94 4.38 -20.59
N PRO A 420 2.34 4.47 -21.87
CA PRO A 420 3.39 5.37 -22.30
C PRO A 420 3.04 6.83 -21.99
N ARG A 421 4.01 7.56 -21.47
CA ARG A 421 3.93 8.98 -21.09
C ARG A 421 5.21 9.69 -21.51
N ASP A 422 5.12 10.99 -21.73
CA ASP A 422 6.28 11.86 -21.85
C ASP A 422 7.12 11.80 -20.56
N ASP A 423 8.44 11.66 -20.69
CA ASP A 423 9.33 11.48 -19.53
C ASP A 423 9.55 12.77 -18.75
N CYS A 424 9.33 13.94 -19.37
CA CYS A 424 9.55 15.26 -18.77
C CYS A 424 8.33 15.76 -18.01
N ASP A 425 7.15 15.78 -18.65
CA ASP A 425 5.93 16.36 -18.06
C ASP A 425 4.87 15.31 -17.64
N GLY A 426 5.06 14.05 -18.04
CA GLY A 426 4.12 12.97 -17.76
C GLY A 426 2.83 13.07 -18.57
N SER A 427 2.76 13.86 -19.64
CA SER A 427 1.59 13.87 -20.51
C SER A 427 1.41 12.52 -21.22
N PHE A 428 0.15 12.17 -21.50
CA PHE A 428 -0.22 10.98 -22.26
C PHE A 428 -1.40 11.31 -23.17
N THR A 429 -1.61 10.50 -24.21
CA THR A 429 -2.68 10.72 -25.18
C THR A 429 -3.75 9.66 -25.07
N ARG A 430 -4.96 9.98 -25.54
CA ARG A 430 -6.06 9.00 -25.70
C ARG A 430 -5.65 7.76 -26.52
N GLU A 431 -4.76 7.92 -27.51
CA GLU A 431 -4.24 6.80 -28.30
C GLU A 431 -3.37 5.89 -27.44
N SER A 432 -2.48 6.44 -26.60
CA SER A 432 -1.65 5.62 -25.71
C SER A 432 -2.50 4.85 -24.70
N ILE A 433 -3.59 5.44 -24.19
CA ILE A 433 -4.58 4.75 -23.37
C ILE A 433 -5.25 3.61 -24.16
N ALA A 434 -5.84 3.90 -25.32
CA ALA A 434 -6.59 2.93 -26.10
C ALA A 434 -5.72 1.76 -26.55
N GLU A 435 -4.49 2.03 -26.98
CA GLU A 435 -3.51 1.02 -27.41
C GLU A 435 -3.04 0.17 -26.25
N SER A 436 -2.76 0.75 -25.07
CA SER A 436 -2.34 0.01 -23.87
C SER A 436 -3.43 -0.96 -23.40
N LEU A 437 -4.68 -0.50 -23.35
CA LEU A 437 -5.81 -1.33 -22.94
C LEU A 437 -6.04 -2.48 -23.92
N ASN A 438 -6.01 -2.20 -25.23
CA ASN A 438 -6.15 -3.23 -26.26
C ASN A 438 -4.97 -4.20 -26.28
N LEU A 439 -3.74 -3.71 -26.06
CA LEU A 439 -2.55 -4.55 -25.95
C LEU A 439 -2.74 -5.60 -24.85
N VAL A 440 -3.04 -5.16 -23.64
CA VAL A 440 -3.09 -6.03 -22.46
C VAL A 440 -4.30 -6.98 -22.48
N LEU A 441 -5.47 -6.56 -22.97
CA LEU A 441 -6.67 -7.40 -22.91
C LEU A 441 -7.02 -8.17 -24.19
N VAL A 442 -6.63 -7.65 -25.36
CA VAL A 442 -7.13 -8.18 -26.65
C VAL A 442 -6.01 -8.78 -27.49
N LYS A 443 -4.90 -8.06 -27.64
CA LYS A 443 -3.82 -8.47 -28.52
C LYS A 443 -3.08 -9.69 -27.97
N ARG A 444 -2.45 -10.43 -28.88
CA ARG A 444 -1.66 -11.63 -28.56
C ARG A 444 -0.39 -11.26 -27.80
N GLU A 445 0.20 -10.12 -28.14
CA GLU A 445 1.41 -9.58 -27.52
C GLU A 445 1.21 -9.30 -26.03
N GLY A 446 -0.02 -9.00 -25.59
CA GLY A 446 -0.35 -8.84 -24.18
C GLY A 446 -0.62 -10.13 -23.41
N GLU A 447 -0.62 -11.31 -24.06
CA GLU A 447 -0.79 -12.60 -23.37
C GLU A 447 0.22 -12.79 -22.24
N ILE A 448 1.42 -12.26 -22.41
CA ILE A 448 2.48 -12.31 -21.40
C ILE A 448 2.03 -11.71 -20.06
N TYR A 449 1.31 -10.58 -20.07
CA TYR A 449 0.83 -9.95 -18.83
C TYR A 449 -0.34 -10.74 -18.23
N ARG A 450 -1.23 -11.26 -19.07
CA ARG A 450 -2.41 -12.04 -18.63
C ARG A 450 -2.00 -13.35 -17.97
N GLU A 451 -1.03 -14.06 -18.54
CA GLU A 451 -0.48 -15.28 -17.94
C GLU A 451 0.38 -14.97 -16.73
N LYS A 452 1.17 -13.88 -16.77
CA LYS A 452 2.04 -13.53 -15.64
C LYS A 452 1.26 -13.26 -14.36
N VAL A 453 0.14 -12.54 -14.44
CA VAL A 453 -0.70 -12.29 -13.27
C VAL A 453 -1.23 -13.59 -12.64
N LYS A 454 -1.61 -14.58 -13.46
CA LYS A 454 -2.06 -15.90 -12.97
C LYS A 454 -0.93 -16.63 -12.25
N GLU A 455 0.29 -16.61 -12.81
CA GLU A 455 1.48 -17.19 -12.17
C GLU A 455 1.77 -16.53 -10.81
N MET A 456 1.56 -15.22 -10.69
CA MET A 456 1.87 -14.48 -9.46
C MET A 456 0.84 -14.70 -8.35
N LYS A 457 -0.37 -15.16 -8.65
CA LYS A 457 -1.44 -15.31 -7.64
C LYS A 457 -1.01 -16.08 -6.40
N SER A 458 -0.29 -17.20 -6.57
CA SER A 458 0.18 -18.01 -5.45
C SER A 458 1.25 -17.32 -4.59
N LEU A 459 1.93 -16.29 -5.11
CA LEU A 459 2.87 -15.51 -4.30
C LEU A 459 2.15 -14.48 -3.43
N PHE A 460 0.99 -14.00 -3.88
CA PHE A 460 0.24 -12.94 -3.21
C PHE A 460 -0.85 -13.45 -2.26
N CYS A 461 -1.45 -14.60 -2.57
CA CYS A 461 -2.68 -15.06 -1.91
C CYS A 461 -2.56 -16.45 -1.29
N ASP A 462 -1.38 -17.06 -1.27
CA ASP A 462 -1.18 -18.35 -0.61
C ASP A 462 -1.22 -18.19 0.90
N LYS A 463 -2.23 -18.80 1.52
CA LYS A 463 -2.50 -18.66 2.96
C LYS A 463 -1.37 -19.26 3.81
N GLU A 464 -0.85 -20.42 3.44
CA GLU A 464 0.22 -21.09 4.20
C GLU A 464 1.49 -20.23 4.20
N ARG A 465 1.85 -19.66 3.05
CA ARG A 465 2.97 -18.73 2.90
C ARG A 465 2.76 -17.46 3.73
N GLN A 466 1.57 -16.86 3.64
CA GLN A 466 1.21 -15.69 4.44
C GLN A 466 1.30 -15.99 5.95
N ASP A 467 0.81 -17.15 6.40
CA ASP A 467 0.90 -17.61 7.78
C ASP A 467 2.35 -17.83 8.23
N ASN A 468 3.18 -18.42 7.37
CA ASN A 468 4.61 -18.65 7.63
C ASN A 468 5.38 -17.34 7.84
N TYR A 469 5.08 -16.29 7.06
CA TYR A 469 5.68 -14.96 7.27
C TYR A 469 5.33 -14.40 8.66
N VAL A 470 4.07 -14.48 9.06
CA VAL A 470 3.62 -14.02 10.38
C VAL A 470 4.20 -14.87 11.51
N GLU A 471 4.33 -16.18 11.33
CA GLU A 471 4.96 -17.07 12.31
C GLU A 471 6.46 -16.79 12.50
N ASN A 472 7.17 -16.48 11.41
CA ASN A 472 8.57 -16.10 11.49
C ASN A 472 8.76 -14.79 12.28
N LEU A 473 7.90 -13.80 12.04
CA LEU A 473 7.86 -12.58 12.84
C LEU A 473 7.57 -12.90 14.33
N LEU A 474 6.51 -13.65 14.63
CA LEU A 474 6.14 -13.98 15.99
C LEU A 474 7.23 -14.77 16.74
N ARG A 475 7.91 -15.69 16.05
CA ARG A 475 9.04 -16.43 16.61
C ARG A 475 10.18 -15.47 16.98
N TYR A 476 10.45 -14.47 16.16
CA TYR A 476 11.43 -13.44 16.50
C TYR A 476 10.98 -12.63 17.74
N LEU A 477 9.74 -12.12 17.74
CA LEU A 477 9.22 -11.31 18.85
C LEU A 477 9.19 -12.07 20.18
N GLN A 478 8.80 -13.35 20.18
CA GLN A 478 8.77 -14.19 21.38
C GLN A 478 10.16 -14.49 21.94
N ASN A 479 11.18 -14.51 21.08
CA ASN A 479 12.58 -14.74 21.45
C ASN A 479 13.39 -13.45 21.56
N TYR A 480 12.75 -12.29 21.37
CA TYR A 480 13.41 -11.00 21.40
C TYR A 480 14.02 -10.78 22.79
N LYS A 481 15.34 -10.63 22.81
CA LYS A 481 16.09 -10.22 23.98
C LYS A 481 16.60 -8.83 23.69
N ARG A 482 16.19 -7.86 24.49
CA ARG A 482 16.70 -6.50 24.37
C ARG A 482 18.20 -6.53 24.63
N THR A 483 18.99 -6.13 23.65
CA THR A 483 20.42 -5.89 23.86
C THR A 483 20.49 -4.59 24.66
N ILE A 484 20.81 -4.68 25.95
CA ILE A 484 21.11 -3.49 26.75
C ILE A 484 22.50 -3.05 26.30
N THR A 485 22.57 -2.07 25.41
CA THR A 485 23.80 -1.34 25.09
C THR A 485 23.81 0.01 25.76
#